data_AF-A0A1Z9ADX2-F1
#
_entry.id   AF-A0A1Z9ADX2-F1
#
_cell.length_a   1.000
_cell.length_b   1.000
_cell.length_c   1.000
_cell.angle_alpha   90.00
_cell.angle_beta   90.00
_cell.angle_gamma   90.00
#
_symmetry.space_group_name_H-M   'P 1'
#
loop_
_entity.id
_entity.type
_entity.pdbx_description
1 polymer ?
#
loop_
_entity_poly.entity_id
_entity_poly.type
_entity_poly.pdbx_seq_one_letter_code
_entity_poly.pdbx_strand_id
1 'polypeptide(L)'
;MKFLLLSFALVLPVSAAPAWLKQANIPPKAPLRKISPTKLSYTMSWNGRLKAGNFDILFGKKDPKYPKHFLVHAYGGSTGWAHVLYPFQFNYISFLRPSSLRPLMFIGTEKARAEISKLEYLFNSKGVKGSKIETENGKTEVDKSTFNYPHSLDLFAGLLQIRSMSLNNGDTVVMPFHPVATPYLCKLRVLGREIHHGRKCIKMSIALQKIDDDMSLKHYKKLKSATLWISDDTWRIPVEIRAKVFVGDVRVLLTKHEAL
;
A
#
# COMPACT_ATOMS: atom_id res chain seq x y z
N MET A 1 -12.44 37.02 -53.16
CA MET A 1 -12.86 35.71 -52.60
C MET A 1 -12.54 35.71 -51.11
N LYS A 2 -13.56 35.77 -50.23
CA LYS A 2 -13.39 35.72 -48.77
C LYS A 2 -13.33 34.25 -48.35
N PHE A 3 -12.17 33.79 -47.87
CA PHE A 3 -12.04 32.46 -47.28
C PHE A 3 -12.67 32.47 -45.88
N LEU A 4 -13.78 31.75 -45.73
CA LEU A 4 -14.34 31.36 -44.44
C LEU A 4 -13.43 30.28 -43.84
N LEU A 5 -12.71 30.60 -42.77
CA LEU A 5 -12.03 29.61 -41.94
C LEU A 5 -13.06 28.97 -41.01
N LEU A 6 -13.54 27.76 -41.37
CA LEU A 6 -14.28 26.89 -40.45
C LEU A 6 -13.30 26.30 -39.44
N SER A 7 -13.31 26.83 -38.22
CA SER A 7 -12.64 26.22 -37.07
C SER A 7 -13.42 24.99 -36.62
N PHE A 8 -12.99 23.80 -37.05
CA PHE A 8 -13.45 22.54 -36.47
C PHE A 8 -12.86 22.40 -35.06
N ALA A 9 -13.66 22.68 -34.05
CA ALA A 9 -13.32 22.36 -32.67
C ALA A 9 -13.34 20.83 -32.51
N LEU A 10 -12.15 20.23 -32.41
CA LEU A 10 -11.97 18.82 -32.11
C LEU A 10 -12.41 18.57 -30.65
N VAL A 11 -13.68 18.20 -30.45
CA VAL A 11 -14.18 17.77 -29.13
C VAL A 11 -13.60 16.39 -28.87
N LEU A 12 -12.46 16.33 -28.18
CA LEU A 12 -11.93 15.08 -27.65
C LEU A 12 -12.96 14.52 -26.65
N PRO A 13 -13.42 13.27 -26.79
CA PRO A 13 -14.34 12.68 -25.83
C PRO A 13 -13.64 12.60 -24.47
N VAL A 14 -14.17 13.33 -23.49
CA VAL A 14 -13.77 13.17 -22.09
C VAL A 14 -14.20 11.76 -21.69
N SER A 15 -13.25 10.84 -21.60
CA SER A 15 -13.51 9.50 -21.08
C SER A 15 -14.17 9.61 -19.71
N ALA A 16 -15.36 9.03 -19.56
CA ALA A 16 -16.10 9.08 -18.31
C ALA A 16 -15.30 8.41 -17.20
N ALA A 17 -15.32 9.00 -16.00
CA ALA A 17 -14.63 8.45 -14.85
C ALA A 17 -15.08 7.00 -14.58
N PRO A 18 -14.16 6.05 -14.32
CA PRO A 18 -14.50 4.66 -14.05
C PRO A 18 -15.58 4.50 -12.98
N ALA A 19 -16.59 3.66 -13.22
CA ALA A 19 -17.73 3.50 -12.32
C ALA A 19 -17.32 3.08 -10.89
N TRP A 20 -16.22 2.35 -10.74
CA TRP A 20 -15.72 1.92 -9.44
C TRP A 20 -15.24 3.07 -8.54
N LEU A 21 -14.88 4.23 -9.11
CA LEU A 21 -14.48 5.39 -8.31
C LEU A 21 -15.59 5.84 -7.37
N LYS A 22 -16.85 5.68 -7.77
CA LYS A 22 -18.03 5.99 -6.94
C LYS A 22 -18.15 5.06 -5.73
N GLN A 23 -17.47 3.92 -5.73
CA GLN A 23 -17.46 2.98 -4.60
C GLN A 23 -16.50 3.43 -3.50
N ALA A 24 -15.49 4.25 -3.82
CA ALA A 24 -14.51 4.71 -2.84
C ALA A 24 -15.17 5.64 -1.81
N ASN A 25 -14.91 5.39 -0.53
CA ASN A 25 -15.58 6.10 0.56
C ASN A 25 -14.61 6.67 1.61
N ILE A 26 -13.34 6.83 1.24
CA ILE A 26 -12.35 7.48 2.10
C ILE A 26 -12.46 9.00 2.04
N PRO A 27 -12.24 9.71 3.17
CA PRO A 27 -12.24 11.18 3.18
C PRO A 27 -11.20 11.77 2.21
N PRO A 28 -11.59 12.71 1.34
CA PRO A 28 -10.75 13.18 0.24
C PRO A 28 -9.61 14.12 0.66
N LYS A 29 -9.83 14.95 1.68
CA LYS A 29 -8.92 16.03 2.09
C LYS A 29 -8.64 16.10 3.59
N ALA A 30 -9.27 15.24 4.38
CA ALA A 30 -9.04 15.23 5.82
C ALA A 30 -7.59 14.80 6.11
N PRO A 31 -6.87 15.54 6.98
CA PRO A 31 -5.63 15.06 7.56
C PRO A 31 -5.85 13.67 8.16
N LEU A 32 -4.92 12.76 7.89
CA LEU A 32 -4.96 11.46 8.56
C LEU A 32 -4.60 11.64 10.03
N ARG A 33 -5.15 10.79 10.88
CA ARG A 33 -4.85 10.78 12.32
C ARG A 33 -3.34 10.60 12.49
N LYS A 34 -2.71 11.50 13.25
CA LYS A 34 -1.26 11.44 13.53
C LYS A 34 -0.90 10.18 14.32
N ILE A 35 0.25 9.60 14.01
CA ILE A 35 0.88 8.51 14.76
C ILE A 35 2.19 9.05 15.36
N SER A 36 2.43 8.77 16.63
CA SER A 36 3.71 9.11 17.25
C SER A 36 4.84 8.30 16.61
N PRO A 37 6.08 8.81 16.58
CA PRO A 37 7.21 8.06 16.05
C PRO A 37 7.31 6.67 16.70
N THR A 38 7.34 5.63 15.87
CA THR A 38 7.27 4.25 16.35
C THR A 38 7.92 3.27 15.38
N LYS A 39 8.48 2.20 15.93
CA LYS A 39 8.96 1.02 15.22
C LYS A 39 7.99 -0.14 15.43
N LEU A 40 7.57 -0.76 14.33
CA LEU A 40 6.79 -1.98 14.29
C LEU A 40 7.63 -3.09 13.65
N SER A 41 7.88 -4.17 14.37
CA SER A 41 8.62 -5.34 13.88
C SER A 41 7.67 -6.49 13.61
N TYR A 42 7.85 -7.14 12.47
CA TYR A 42 7.00 -8.23 12.00
C TYR A 42 7.79 -9.46 11.63
N THR A 43 7.17 -10.63 11.84
CA THR A 43 7.62 -11.90 11.28
C THR A 43 6.64 -12.39 10.24
N MET A 44 7.18 -12.86 9.11
CA MET A 44 6.43 -13.55 8.07
C MET A 44 6.61 -15.05 8.21
N SER A 45 5.53 -15.81 8.08
CA SER A 45 5.57 -17.28 8.16
C SER A 45 4.59 -17.94 7.21
N TRP A 46 4.92 -19.18 6.84
CA TRP A 46 4.05 -20.08 6.10
C TRP A 46 3.24 -20.95 7.04
N ASN A 47 1.92 -20.96 6.86
CA ASN A 47 0.94 -21.64 7.70
C ASN A 47 1.07 -21.33 9.21
N GLY A 48 1.68 -20.20 9.57
CA GLY A 48 1.98 -19.84 10.96
C GLY A 48 3.05 -20.67 11.65
N ARG A 49 3.78 -21.54 10.94
CA ARG A 49 4.75 -22.49 11.52
C ARG A 49 6.16 -22.27 11.02
N LEU A 50 6.34 -22.10 9.71
CA LEU A 50 7.66 -21.98 9.11
C LEU A 50 7.97 -20.50 8.91
N LYS A 51 8.87 -19.96 9.73
CA LYS A 51 9.36 -18.58 9.56
C LYS A 51 9.99 -18.44 8.16
N ALA A 52 9.52 -17.45 7.41
CA ALA A 52 9.95 -17.19 6.04
C ALA A 52 10.66 -15.83 5.90
N GLY A 53 10.44 -14.89 6.83
CA GLY A 53 11.04 -13.57 6.76
C GLY A 53 10.75 -12.70 7.97
N ASN A 54 11.34 -11.52 7.99
CA ASN A 54 11.00 -10.45 8.91
C ASN A 54 11.15 -9.09 8.24
N PHE A 55 10.44 -8.10 8.77
CA PHE A 55 10.61 -6.73 8.35
C PHE A 55 10.23 -5.77 9.47
N ASP A 56 10.75 -4.56 9.38
CA ASP A 56 10.44 -3.45 10.26
C ASP A 56 9.72 -2.36 9.48
N ILE A 57 8.83 -1.62 10.14
CA ILE A 57 8.26 -0.35 9.67
C ILE A 57 8.52 0.71 10.72
N LEU A 58 9.15 1.81 10.33
CA LEU A 58 9.48 2.94 11.17
C LEU A 58 8.65 4.13 10.72
N PHE A 59 7.68 4.54 11.54
CA PHE A 59 6.88 5.73 11.31
C PHE A 59 7.53 6.93 11.97
N GLY A 60 7.67 8.04 11.24
CA GLY A 60 8.10 9.31 11.81
C GLY A 60 9.58 9.37 12.20
N LYS A 61 10.42 8.48 11.65
CA LYS A 61 11.88 8.55 11.85
C LYS A 61 12.39 9.89 11.31
N LYS A 62 13.08 10.66 12.15
CA LYS A 62 13.71 11.92 11.72
C LYS A 62 14.90 11.61 10.81
N ASP A 63 15.01 12.34 9.72
CA ASP A 63 16.16 12.32 8.82
C ASP A 63 16.59 13.77 8.54
N PRO A 64 17.82 14.18 8.92
CA PRO A 64 18.33 15.52 8.66
C PRO A 64 18.35 15.90 7.18
N LYS A 65 18.41 14.93 6.25
CA LYS A 65 18.35 15.17 4.81
C LYS A 65 16.96 15.55 4.33
N TYR A 66 15.92 15.12 5.05
CA TYR A 66 14.52 15.33 4.67
C TYR A 66 13.69 15.92 5.81
N PRO A 67 14.08 17.07 6.39
CA PRO A 67 13.50 17.59 7.63
C PRO A 67 12.04 18.07 7.47
N LYS A 68 11.58 18.29 6.24
CA LYS A 68 10.24 18.77 5.90
C LYS A 68 9.23 17.65 5.59
N HIS A 69 9.59 16.39 5.84
CA HIS A 69 8.77 15.23 5.53
C HIS A 69 8.50 14.39 6.78
N PHE A 70 7.30 13.81 6.84
CA PHE A 70 7.05 12.69 7.74
C PHE A 70 7.42 11.42 6.98
N LEU A 71 8.50 10.77 7.39
CA LEU A 71 9.00 9.58 6.72
C LEU A 71 8.40 8.31 7.29
N VAL A 72 8.05 7.38 6.42
CA VAL A 72 7.83 5.98 6.79
C VAL A 72 8.87 5.14 6.08
N HIS A 73 9.70 4.43 6.84
CA HIS A 73 10.74 3.56 6.30
C HIS A 73 10.42 2.11 6.65
N ALA A 74 10.28 1.26 5.64
CA ALA A 74 10.15 -0.17 5.85
C ALA A 74 11.28 -0.93 5.17
N TYR A 75 11.81 -1.95 5.83
CA TYR A 75 12.85 -2.79 5.26
C TYR A 75 12.77 -4.19 5.85
N GLY A 76 13.21 -5.17 5.08
CA GLY A 76 13.22 -6.55 5.52
C GLY A 76 13.43 -7.51 4.36
N GLY A 77 13.07 -8.76 4.58
CA GLY A 77 13.22 -9.78 3.57
C GLY A 77 13.02 -11.19 4.08
N SER A 78 13.29 -12.12 3.17
CA SER A 78 13.36 -13.55 3.45
C SER A 78 14.47 -13.88 4.45
N THR A 79 14.28 -14.92 5.27
CA THR A 79 15.27 -15.38 6.26
C THR A 79 15.36 -16.90 6.32
N GLY A 80 16.49 -17.43 6.82
CA GLY A 80 16.68 -18.87 7.04
C GLY A 80 16.49 -19.68 5.76
N TRP A 81 15.78 -20.80 5.85
CA TRP A 81 15.50 -21.69 4.71
C TRP A 81 14.82 -20.98 3.54
N ALA A 82 13.90 -20.03 3.82
CA ALA A 82 13.20 -19.30 2.77
C ALA A 82 14.14 -18.36 2.02
N HIS A 83 15.16 -17.82 2.67
CA HIS A 83 16.20 -17.02 1.99
C HIS A 83 17.06 -17.89 1.07
N VAL A 84 17.39 -19.11 1.49
CA VAL A 84 18.15 -20.05 0.63
C VAL A 84 17.35 -20.40 -0.63
N LEU A 85 16.04 -20.65 -0.50
CA LEU A 85 15.18 -20.98 -1.64
C LEU A 85 14.77 -19.76 -2.47
N TYR A 86 14.63 -18.59 -1.86
CA TYR A 86 14.20 -17.37 -2.51
C TYR A 86 14.78 -16.14 -1.80
N PRO A 87 16.04 -15.78 -2.10
CA PRO A 87 16.70 -14.65 -1.45
C PRO A 87 16.04 -13.36 -1.93
N PHE A 88 15.21 -12.80 -1.05
CA PHE A 88 14.49 -11.56 -1.25
C PHE A 88 14.80 -10.56 -0.14
N GLN A 89 15.05 -9.31 -0.53
CA GLN A 89 15.21 -8.17 0.36
C GLN A 89 14.50 -6.96 -0.22
N PHE A 90 13.96 -6.09 0.64
CA PHE A 90 13.34 -4.83 0.22
C PHE A 90 13.70 -3.68 1.16
N ASN A 91 13.63 -2.47 0.61
CA ASN A 91 13.76 -1.21 1.32
C ASN A 91 12.81 -0.20 0.68
N TYR A 92 11.84 0.32 1.45
CA TYR A 92 10.83 1.26 0.98
C TYR A 92 10.80 2.50 1.86
N ILE A 93 10.78 3.68 1.24
CA ILE A 93 10.62 4.94 1.94
C ILE A 93 9.44 5.69 1.33
N SER A 94 8.49 6.05 2.19
CA SER A 94 7.40 6.94 1.85
C SER A 94 7.61 8.30 2.48
N PHE A 95 7.45 9.32 1.64
CA PHE A 95 7.52 10.72 1.99
C PHE A 95 6.09 11.25 2.11
N LEU A 96 5.65 11.48 3.34
CA LEU A 96 4.31 12.01 3.63
C LEU A 96 4.38 13.51 3.97
N ARG A 97 3.34 14.26 3.58
CA ARG A 97 3.16 15.66 4.01
C ARG A 97 2.98 15.71 5.53
N PRO A 98 3.79 16.46 6.30
CA PRO A 98 3.63 16.51 7.76
C PRO A 98 2.25 17.01 8.23
N SER A 99 1.61 17.89 7.46
CA SER A 99 0.30 18.46 7.81
C SER A 99 -0.88 17.51 7.64
N SER A 100 -0.78 16.54 6.71
CA SER A 100 -1.92 15.69 6.33
C SER A 100 -1.62 14.19 6.34
N LEU A 101 -0.35 13.81 6.41
CA LEU A 101 0.17 12.44 6.23
C LEU A 101 -0.25 11.78 4.91
N ARG A 102 -0.60 12.58 3.90
CA ARG A 102 -0.83 12.11 2.53
C ARG A 102 0.49 11.97 1.78
N PRO A 103 0.62 11.00 0.87
CA PRO A 103 1.87 10.74 0.20
C PRO A 103 2.24 11.85 -0.78
N LEU A 104 3.54 12.05 -0.92
CA LEU A 104 4.17 12.87 -1.96
C LEU A 104 4.98 11.98 -2.89
N MET A 105 5.72 11.04 -2.31
CA MET A 105 6.64 10.18 -3.02
C MET A 105 6.80 8.86 -2.30
N PHE A 106 6.89 7.78 -3.06
CA PHE A 106 7.29 6.46 -2.60
C PHE A 106 8.51 6.04 -3.41
N ILE A 107 9.60 5.71 -2.72
CA ILE A 107 10.78 5.12 -3.31
C ILE A 107 10.98 3.71 -2.76
N GLY A 108 11.44 2.80 -3.62
CA GLY A 108 11.65 1.42 -3.23
C GLY A 108 12.84 0.78 -3.92
N THR A 109 13.43 -0.20 -3.25
CA THR A 109 14.35 -1.14 -3.86
C THR A 109 13.98 -2.54 -3.41
N GLU A 110 13.89 -3.45 -4.36
CA GLU A 110 13.68 -4.87 -4.15
C GLU A 110 14.84 -5.62 -4.79
N LYS A 111 15.34 -6.65 -4.11
CA LYS A 111 16.36 -7.55 -4.65
C LYS A 111 15.87 -8.97 -4.52
N ALA A 112 15.70 -9.65 -5.65
CA ALA A 112 15.34 -11.06 -5.73
C ALA A 112 16.45 -11.79 -6.52
N ARG A 113 17.31 -12.54 -5.84
CA ARG A 113 18.48 -13.19 -6.47
C ARG A 113 19.36 -12.18 -7.25
N ALA A 114 19.38 -12.29 -8.59
CA ALA A 114 20.13 -11.42 -9.50
C ALA A 114 19.29 -10.22 -10.01
N GLU A 115 18.00 -10.23 -9.75
CA GLU A 115 17.06 -9.18 -10.14
C GLU A 115 17.06 -8.06 -9.07
N ILE A 116 17.19 -6.82 -9.53
CA ILE A 116 17.08 -5.62 -8.71
C ILE A 116 16.01 -4.73 -9.32
N SER A 117 14.96 -4.44 -8.55
CA SER A 117 13.89 -3.53 -8.96
C SER A 117 13.99 -2.24 -8.15
N LYS A 118 14.03 -1.10 -8.84
CA LYS A 118 13.98 0.25 -8.24
C LYS A 118 12.64 0.88 -8.57
N LEU A 119 12.00 1.47 -7.57
CA LEU A 119 10.67 2.05 -7.68
C LEU A 119 10.72 3.51 -7.31
N GLU A 120 10.05 4.35 -8.09
CA GLU A 120 9.84 5.76 -7.78
C GLU A 120 8.45 6.18 -8.26
N TYR A 121 7.58 6.54 -7.31
CA TYR A 121 6.21 6.95 -7.59
C TYR A 121 5.89 8.26 -6.88
N LEU A 122 5.36 9.22 -7.65
CA LEU A 122 4.95 10.54 -7.19
C LEU A 122 3.43 10.63 -7.08
N PHE A 123 2.97 11.17 -5.96
CA PHE A 123 1.56 11.24 -5.60
C PHE A 123 1.09 12.69 -5.56
N ASN A 124 -0.08 12.93 -6.14
CA ASN A 124 -0.76 14.23 -6.05
C ASN A 124 -2.27 14.03 -5.90
N SER A 125 -3.03 15.13 -5.90
CA SER A 125 -4.48 15.07 -5.72
C SER A 125 -5.23 14.39 -6.87
N LYS A 126 -4.60 14.25 -8.05
CA LYS A 126 -5.19 13.69 -9.27
C LYS A 126 -4.84 12.23 -9.50
N GLY A 127 -3.79 11.71 -8.86
CA GLY A 127 -3.31 10.37 -9.14
C GLY A 127 -1.90 10.09 -8.68
N VAL A 128 -1.33 9.04 -9.26
CA VAL A 128 0.04 8.59 -9.04
C VAL A 128 0.69 8.36 -10.40
N LYS A 129 1.95 8.75 -10.53
CA LYS A 129 2.77 8.48 -11.70
C LYS A 129 4.17 8.07 -11.26
N GLY A 130 4.80 7.17 -12.00
CA GLY A 130 6.12 6.70 -11.61
C GLY A 130 6.67 5.66 -12.54
N SER A 131 7.71 4.99 -12.07
CA SER A 131 8.36 3.92 -12.80
C SER A 131 8.88 2.82 -11.89
N LYS A 132 8.94 1.63 -12.47
CA LYS A 132 9.68 0.47 -11.97
C LYS A 132 10.82 0.21 -12.95
N ILE A 133 12.05 0.23 -12.47
CA ILE A 133 13.25 -0.09 -13.23
C ILE A 133 13.75 -1.44 -12.75
N GLU A 134 13.77 -2.44 -13.62
CA GLU A 134 14.20 -3.79 -13.29
C GLU A 134 15.51 -4.09 -13.99
N THR A 135 16.51 -4.53 -13.23
CA THR A 135 17.80 -4.95 -13.77
C THR A 135 18.05 -6.40 -13.40
N GLU A 136 18.23 -7.26 -14.40
CA GLU A 136 18.59 -8.66 -14.23
C GLU A 136 19.70 -9.03 -15.22
N ASN A 137 20.79 -9.64 -14.74
CA ASN A 137 21.90 -10.11 -15.57
C ASN A 137 22.45 -9.04 -16.54
N GLY A 138 22.49 -7.78 -16.10
CA GLY A 138 22.97 -6.64 -16.89
C GLY A 138 21.96 -6.06 -17.88
N LYS A 139 20.79 -6.69 -18.09
CA LYS A 139 19.68 -6.14 -18.87
C LYS A 139 18.81 -5.28 -17.98
N THR A 140 18.36 -4.14 -18.49
CA THR A 140 17.49 -3.21 -17.77
C THR A 140 16.21 -2.96 -18.53
N GLU A 141 15.08 -3.14 -17.86
CA GLU A 141 13.75 -2.82 -18.34
C GLU A 141 13.15 -1.68 -17.51
N VAL A 142 12.42 -0.79 -18.17
CA VAL A 142 11.79 0.37 -17.54
C VAL A 142 10.30 0.36 -17.86
N ASP A 143 9.50 0.14 -16.83
CA ASP A 143 8.05 0.26 -16.89
C ASP A 143 7.62 1.60 -16.28
N LYS A 144 6.87 2.40 -17.06
CA LYS A 144 6.33 3.69 -16.63
C LYS A 144 4.82 3.60 -16.60
N SER A 145 4.24 3.97 -15.47
CA SER A 145 2.79 3.93 -15.28
C SER A 145 2.25 5.23 -14.70
N THR A 146 1.00 5.52 -15.05
CA THR A 146 0.25 6.68 -14.54
C THR A 146 -1.19 6.25 -14.32
N PHE A 147 -1.67 6.44 -13.09
CA PHE A 147 -3.04 6.11 -12.70
C PHE A 147 -3.75 7.36 -12.19
N ASN A 148 -4.78 7.77 -12.92
CA ASN A 148 -5.51 9.01 -12.68
C ASN A 148 -6.76 8.73 -11.84
N TYR A 149 -6.56 8.39 -10.57
CA TYR A 149 -7.63 8.38 -9.57
C TYR A 149 -7.30 9.33 -8.42
N PRO A 150 -8.29 10.10 -7.93
CA PRO A 150 -8.06 11.02 -6.85
C PRO A 150 -7.77 10.27 -5.56
N HIS A 151 -7.08 10.93 -4.62
CA HIS A 151 -6.78 10.41 -3.29
C HIS A 151 -5.91 9.15 -3.32
N SER A 152 -4.99 9.08 -4.27
CA SER A 152 -3.98 8.03 -4.31
C SER A 152 -3.21 7.98 -3.00
N LEU A 153 -3.18 6.78 -2.43
CA LEU A 153 -2.46 6.45 -1.21
C LEU A 153 -1.35 5.48 -1.59
N ASP A 154 -0.15 5.64 -1.03
CA ASP A 154 0.82 4.54 -1.03
C ASP A 154 0.45 3.51 0.04
N LEU A 155 1.28 2.47 0.19
CA LEU A 155 1.06 1.42 1.20
C LEU A 155 0.88 2.00 2.61
N PHE A 156 1.76 2.91 3.02
CA PHE A 156 1.82 3.37 4.41
C PHE A 156 0.76 4.43 4.71
N ALA A 157 0.49 5.34 3.77
CA ALA A 157 -0.64 6.24 3.87
C ALA A 157 -1.98 5.48 3.84
N GLY A 158 -2.05 4.35 3.14
CA GLY A 158 -3.16 3.40 3.21
C GLY A 158 -3.39 2.86 4.63
N LEU A 159 -2.34 2.43 5.32
CA LEU A 159 -2.44 1.99 6.73
C LEU A 159 -2.92 3.12 7.64
N LEU A 160 -2.39 4.33 7.46
CA LEU A 160 -2.81 5.52 8.22
C LEU A 160 -4.25 5.93 7.90
N GLN A 161 -4.72 5.71 6.67
CA GLN A 161 -6.10 5.93 6.26
C GLN A 161 -7.04 4.99 7.00
N ILE A 162 -6.76 3.69 7.04
CA ILE A 162 -7.56 2.70 7.79
C ILE A 162 -7.66 3.11 9.26
N ARG A 163 -6.51 3.44 9.87
CA ARG A 163 -6.43 3.93 11.26
C ARG A 163 -7.34 5.14 11.53
N SER A 164 -7.60 5.97 10.53
CA SER A 164 -8.37 7.20 10.64
C SER A 164 -9.88 7.01 10.43
N MET A 165 -10.34 5.82 10.06
CA MET A 165 -11.77 5.51 9.86
C MET A 165 -12.47 5.19 11.20
N SER A 166 -13.80 5.18 11.28
CA SER A 166 -14.55 4.75 12.48
C SER A 166 -14.24 3.30 12.87
N LEU A 167 -14.39 2.40 11.88
CA LEU A 167 -14.25 0.95 12.01
C LEU A 167 -15.23 0.33 13.02
N ASN A 168 -16.49 0.72 12.94
CA ASN A 168 -17.59 0.08 13.66
C ASN A 168 -17.89 -1.29 13.03
N ASN A 169 -18.50 -2.19 13.81
CA ASN A 169 -18.87 -3.51 13.29
C ASN A 169 -19.84 -3.36 12.09
N GLY A 170 -19.54 -4.06 10.99
CA GLY A 170 -20.32 -3.96 9.75
C GLY A 170 -19.86 -2.85 8.81
N ASP A 171 -19.03 -1.89 9.25
CA ASP A 171 -18.48 -0.85 8.39
C ASP A 171 -17.71 -1.48 7.22
N THR A 172 -17.81 -0.84 6.06
CA THR A 172 -17.01 -1.18 4.88
C THR A 172 -16.20 0.02 4.45
N VAL A 173 -14.88 -0.13 4.35
CA VAL A 173 -13.96 0.88 3.80
C VAL A 173 -13.53 0.43 2.42
N VAL A 174 -13.76 1.29 1.43
CA VAL A 174 -13.35 1.06 0.04
C VAL A 174 -12.38 2.16 -0.35
N MET A 175 -11.14 1.77 -0.64
CA MET A 175 -10.06 2.71 -0.92
C MET A 175 -9.18 2.24 -2.07
N PRO A 176 -8.95 3.07 -3.10
CA PRO A 176 -7.89 2.82 -4.06
C PRO A 176 -6.54 3.18 -3.42
N PHE A 177 -5.53 2.35 -3.66
CA PHE A 177 -4.18 2.59 -3.17
C PHE A 177 -3.15 1.96 -4.12
N HIS A 178 -1.93 2.49 -4.09
CA HIS A 178 -0.79 2.09 -4.89
C HIS A 178 0.33 1.58 -3.95
N PRO A 179 0.20 0.35 -3.41
CA PRO A 179 1.07 -0.14 -2.36
C PRO A 179 2.55 -0.20 -2.76
N VAL A 180 2.84 -0.63 -3.99
CA VAL A 180 4.21 -0.76 -4.50
C VAL A 180 4.21 -0.32 -5.96
N ALA A 181 4.25 -1.25 -6.93
CA ALA A 181 4.25 -0.94 -8.37
C ALA A 181 2.86 -1.01 -9.02
N THR A 182 1.91 -1.69 -8.36
CA THR A 182 0.58 -1.96 -8.92
C THR A 182 -0.50 -1.40 -8.01
N PRO A 183 -1.47 -0.63 -8.54
CA PRO A 183 -2.61 -0.15 -7.78
C PRO A 183 -3.73 -1.18 -7.62
N TYR A 184 -4.46 -1.05 -6.53
CA TYR A 184 -5.59 -1.91 -6.19
C TYR A 184 -6.75 -1.08 -5.63
N LEU A 185 -7.97 -1.53 -5.90
CA LEU A 185 -9.14 -1.17 -5.11
C LEU A 185 -9.26 -2.15 -3.94
N CYS A 186 -9.00 -1.65 -2.73
CA CYS A 186 -9.13 -2.41 -1.50
C CYS A 186 -10.51 -2.23 -0.90
N LYS A 187 -11.16 -3.35 -0.51
CA LYS A 187 -12.40 -3.37 0.26
C LYS A 187 -12.14 -4.07 1.58
N LEU A 188 -12.32 -3.34 2.67
CA LEU A 188 -12.20 -3.82 4.04
C LEU A 188 -13.58 -3.87 4.65
N ARG A 189 -13.99 -5.01 5.20
CA ARG A 189 -15.25 -5.13 5.96
C ARG A 189 -14.93 -5.46 7.40
N VAL A 190 -15.43 -4.67 8.34
CA VAL A 190 -15.27 -4.92 9.77
C VAL A 190 -16.17 -6.07 10.20
N LEU A 191 -15.55 -7.15 10.65
CA LEU A 191 -16.23 -8.38 11.05
C LEU A 191 -16.60 -8.38 12.54
N GLY A 192 -15.88 -7.64 13.36
CA GLY A 192 -16.09 -7.59 14.80
C GLY A 192 -14.85 -7.19 15.57
N ARG A 193 -14.94 -7.32 16.89
CA ARG A 193 -13.83 -7.13 17.82
C ARG A 193 -13.58 -8.41 18.59
N GLU A 194 -12.32 -8.77 18.77
CA GLU A 194 -11.93 -9.96 19.52
C GLU A 194 -10.58 -9.75 20.21
N ILE A 195 -10.28 -10.58 21.22
CA ILE A 195 -8.92 -10.68 21.75
C ILE A 195 -8.11 -11.54 20.78
N HIS A 196 -7.04 -10.97 20.24
CA HIS A 196 -6.15 -11.62 19.28
C HIS A 196 -4.69 -11.40 19.68
N HIS A 197 -3.93 -12.48 19.86
CA HIS A 197 -2.56 -12.44 20.42
C HIS A 197 -2.45 -11.59 21.71
N GLY A 198 -3.42 -11.76 22.62
CA GLY A 198 -3.45 -11.05 23.91
C GLY A 198 -3.81 -9.57 23.82
N ARG A 199 -4.22 -9.06 22.65
CA ARG A 199 -4.62 -7.66 22.45
C ARG A 199 -6.08 -7.57 22.03
N LYS A 200 -6.79 -6.53 22.47
CA LYS A 200 -8.08 -6.16 21.87
C LYS A 200 -7.83 -5.74 20.42
N CYS A 201 -8.53 -6.34 19.48
CA CYS A 201 -8.34 -6.11 18.06
C CYS A 201 -9.67 -5.92 17.33
N ILE A 202 -9.64 -5.11 16.28
CA ILE A 202 -10.69 -5.02 15.27
C ILE A 202 -10.32 -5.97 14.14
N LYS A 203 -11.20 -6.93 13.86
CA LYS A 203 -11.04 -7.95 12.81
C LYS A 203 -11.72 -7.48 11.54
N MET A 204 -11.03 -7.59 10.41
CA MET A 204 -11.54 -7.17 9.10
C MET A 204 -11.21 -8.20 8.03
N SER A 205 -12.14 -8.45 7.09
CA SER A 205 -11.81 -9.15 5.85
C SER A 205 -11.27 -8.18 4.81
N ILE A 206 -10.31 -8.62 4.01
CA ILE A 206 -9.73 -7.87 2.89
C ILE A 206 -10.15 -8.51 1.57
N ALA A 207 -10.62 -7.69 0.63
CA ALA A 207 -10.75 -8.04 -0.77
C ALA A 207 -10.01 -7.02 -1.65
N LEU A 208 -9.31 -7.50 -2.67
CA LEU A 208 -8.52 -6.69 -3.59
C LEU A 208 -8.94 -6.92 -5.03
N GLN A 209 -9.07 -5.83 -5.79
CA GLN A 209 -9.19 -5.86 -7.26
C GLN A 209 -8.04 -5.04 -7.83
N LYS A 210 -7.27 -5.59 -8.77
CA LYS A 210 -6.19 -4.85 -9.44
C LYS A 210 -6.84 -3.74 -10.29
N ILE A 211 -6.29 -2.53 -10.23
CA ILE A 211 -6.61 -1.48 -11.19
C ILE A 211 -5.60 -1.61 -12.33
N ASP A 212 -6.07 -1.91 -13.54
CA ASP A 212 -5.21 -2.04 -14.72
C ASP A 212 -4.92 -0.68 -15.36
N ASP A 213 -4.03 -0.64 -16.35
CA ASP A 213 -3.59 0.62 -16.98
C ASP A 213 -4.73 1.36 -17.70
N ASP A 214 -5.73 0.62 -18.18
CA ASP A 214 -6.98 1.15 -18.75
C ASP A 214 -8.01 1.59 -17.68
N MET A 215 -7.60 1.58 -16.40
CA MET A 215 -8.42 1.87 -15.22
C MET A 215 -9.56 0.88 -14.98
N SER A 216 -9.58 -0.27 -15.65
CA SER A 216 -10.52 -1.36 -15.37
C SER A 216 -10.14 -2.14 -14.10
N LEU A 217 -11.13 -2.79 -13.49
CA LEU A 217 -10.89 -3.67 -12.34
C LEU A 217 -10.70 -5.11 -12.81
N LYS A 218 -9.57 -5.71 -12.45
CA LYS A 218 -9.29 -7.14 -12.65
C LYS A 218 -9.37 -7.89 -11.33
N HIS A 219 -9.96 -9.08 -11.36
CA HIS A 219 -9.98 -9.97 -10.20
C HIS A 219 -8.56 -10.40 -9.82
N TYR A 220 -8.20 -10.29 -8.55
CA TYR A 220 -6.87 -10.65 -8.08
C TYR A 220 -6.80 -12.15 -7.72
N LYS A 221 -6.59 -12.99 -8.74
CA LYS A 221 -6.63 -14.47 -8.65
C LYS A 221 -5.66 -15.07 -7.60
N LYS A 222 -4.58 -14.37 -7.26
CA LYS A 222 -3.55 -14.89 -6.34
C LYS A 222 -3.99 -14.87 -4.88
N LEU A 223 -4.94 -14.00 -4.51
CA LEU A 223 -5.47 -13.89 -3.15
C LEU A 223 -6.87 -14.52 -3.09
N LYS A 224 -6.99 -15.64 -2.38
CA LYS A 224 -8.29 -16.31 -2.16
C LYS A 224 -9.07 -15.62 -1.04
N SER A 225 -8.39 -15.32 0.06
CA SER A 225 -8.94 -14.53 1.15
C SER A 225 -7.83 -13.89 1.98
N ALA A 226 -8.12 -12.75 2.61
CA ALA A 226 -7.26 -12.20 3.65
C ALA A 226 -8.08 -11.66 4.82
N THR A 227 -7.49 -11.74 6.00
CA THR A 227 -8.03 -11.20 7.24
C THR A 227 -6.94 -10.36 7.91
N LEU A 228 -7.32 -9.17 8.36
CA LEU A 228 -6.47 -8.23 9.06
C LEU A 228 -7.04 -8.01 10.46
N TRP A 229 -6.15 -8.11 11.45
CA TRP A 229 -6.39 -7.66 12.81
C TRP A 229 -5.57 -6.41 13.04
N ILE A 230 -6.23 -5.32 13.43
CA ILE A 230 -5.57 -4.13 13.94
C ILE A 230 -5.84 -4.00 15.44
N SER A 231 -4.95 -3.37 16.21
CA SER A 231 -5.22 -3.08 17.61
C SER A 231 -6.45 -2.18 17.78
N ASP A 232 -7.30 -2.46 18.76
CA ASP A 232 -8.44 -1.62 19.13
C ASP A 232 -8.04 -0.64 20.24
N ASP A 233 -7.03 0.18 19.93
CA ASP A 233 -6.47 1.20 20.81
C ASP A 233 -6.21 2.49 20.03
N THR A 234 -5.47 3.43 20.60
CA THR A 234 -5.13 4.69 19.93
C THR A 234 -4.09 4.52 18.82
N TRP A 235 -3.34 3.42 18.81
CA TRP A 235 -2.34 3.11 17.80
C TRP A 235 -2.98 2.57 16.53
N ARG A 236 -3.98 1.69 16.64
CA ARG A 236 -4.64 1.01 15.51
C ARG A 236 -3.66 0.45 14.48
N ILE A 237 -2.64 -0.23 14.99
CA ILE A 237 -1.57 -0.82 14.18
C ILE A 237 -1.95 -2.25 13.77
N PRO A 238 -1.51 -2.73 12.59
CA PRO A 238 -1.65 -4.13 12.23
C PRO A 238 -1.01 -5.04 13.27
N VAL A 239 -1.79 -5.97 13.82
CA VAL A 239 -1.33 -6.99 14.76
C VAL A 239 -1.06 -8.28 14.00
N GLU A 240 -1.97 -8.70 13.12
CA GLU A 240 -1.73 -9.83 12.23
C GLU A 240 -2.45 -9.64 10.90
N ILE A 241 -1.82 -10.09 9.82
CA ILE A 241 -2.48 -10.34 8.53
C ILE A 241 -2.35 -11.82 8.23
N ARG A 242 -3.47 -12.48 7.90
CA ARG A 242 -3.50 -13.84 7.36
C ARG A 242 -4.04 -13.80 5.95
N ALA A 243 -3.30 -14.34 5.00
CA ALA A 243 -3.68 -14.38 3.60
C ALA A 243 -3.59 -15.81 3.08
N LYS A 244 -4.73 -16.35 2.63
CA LYS A 244 -4.77 -17.57 1.82
C LYS A 244 -4.47 -17.17 0.39
N VAL A 245 -3.28 -17.50 -0.07
CA VAL A 245 -2.85 -17.31 -1.46
C VAL A 245 -2.89 -18.64 -2.21
N PHE A 246 -2.70 -18.61 -3.53
CA PHE A 246 -2.77 -19.81 -4.36
C PHE A 246 -1.80 -20.92 -3.92
N VAL A 247 -0.65 -20.56 -3.35
CA VAL A 247 0.37 -21.51 -2.89
C VAL A 247 0.23 -21.94 -1.43
N GLY A 248 -0.56 -21.26 -0.60
CA GLY A 248 -0.62 -21.57 0.84
C GLY A 248 -1.15 -20.42 1.70
N ASP A 249 -0.99 -20.53 3.02
CA ASP A 249 -1.34 -19.49 3.99
C ASP A 249 -0.08 -18.70 4.37
N VAL A 250 -0.09 -17.40 4.10
CA VAL A 250 0.97 -16.48 4.53
C VAL A 250 0.45 -15.68 5.72
N ARG A 251 1.25 -15.64 6.78
CA ARG A 251 0.97 -14.85 7.97
C ARG A 251 2.03 -13.81 8.21
N VAL A 252 1.59 -12.61 8.54
CA VAL A 252 2.43 -11.50 8.99
C VAL A 252 1.99 -11.15 10.39
N LEU A 253 2.86 -11.38 11.38
CA LEU A 253 2.56 -11.19 12.80
C LEU A 253 3.45 -10.10 13.38
N LEU A 254 2.84 -9.14 14.08
CA LEU A 254 3.55 -8.15 14.87
C LEU A 254 4.26 -8.84 16.04
N THR A 255 5.58 -8.69 16.12
CA THR A 255 6.41 -9.23 17.20
C THR A 255 6.87 -8.16 18.18
N LYS A 256 6.99 -6.90 17.74
CA LYS A 256 7.43 -5.80 18.59
C LYS A 256 6.80 -4.47 18.18
N HIS A 257 6.49 -3.63 19.17
CA HIS A 257 5.98 -2.28 18.99
C HIS A 257 6.71 -1.37 19.99
N GLU A 258 7.48 -0.41 19.48
CA GLU A 258 8.37 0.44 20.29
C GLU A 258 8.26 1.90 19.87
N ALA A 259 8.49 2.83 20.80
CA ALA A 259 8.72 4.23 20.45
C ALA A 259 10.08 4.38 19.72
N LEU A 260 10.19 5.41 18.87
CA LEU A 260 11.45 5.82 18.25
C LEU A 260 12.09 7.00 18.99
#